data_AF-A0A4V5TQ19-F1
#
_entry.id   AF-A0A4V5TQ19-F1
#
_cell.length_a   1.000
_cell.length_b   1.000
_cell.length_c   1.000
_cell.angle_alpha   90.00
_cell.angle_beta   90.00
_cell.angle_gamma   90.00
#
_symmetry.space_group_name_H-M   'P 1'
#
loop_
_entity.id
_entity.type
_entity.pdbx_description
1 polymer ?
#
loop_
_entity_poly.entity_id
_entity_poly.type
_entity_poly.pdbx_seq_one_letter_code
_entity_poly.pdbx_strand_id
1 'polypeptide(L)'
;MEKSISINPQEYSYAFRLSKYDCFKVRTGTCSLHLTDAQYQKIKEHEKNQDFKAGSVDYCRLLAAHMIKNDWFKKNTLIDADHYKCGHVAFGNGQHRTCIAKTLKQESLSLNTFNYHDGICRVCSFKKSEGQKTLLQKLRDNYNRRKRKSFATYSFIDDEGIFYY
;
A
#
# COMPACT_ATOMS: atom_id res chain seq x y z
N MET A 1 -2.99 -27.71 -15.27
CA MET A 1 -3.68 -26.80 -14.32
C MET A 1 -2.64 -26.27 -13.37
N GLU A 2 -2.23 -25.01 -13.53
CA GLU A 2 -1.35 -24.37 -12.54
C GLU A 2 -2.11 -24.25 -11.21
N LYS A 3 -1.49 -24.73 -10.14
CA LYS A 3 -2.05 -24.69 -8.79
C LYS A 3 -2.05 -23.23 -8.33
N SER A 4 -3.20 -22.57 -8.39
CA SER A 4 -3.34 -21.20 -7.90
C SER A 4 -3.14 -21.19 -6.39
N ILE A 5 -2.16 -20.42 -5.91
CA ILE A 5 -1.94 -20.22 -4.47
C ILE A 5 -3.00 -19.23 -3.99
N SER A 6 -3.73 -19.53 -2.92
CA SER A 6 -4.70 -18.61 -2.33
C SER A 6 -4.32 -18.28 -0.90
N ILE A 7 -4.50 -17.02 -0.53
CA ILE A 7 -4.33 -16.53 0.84
C ILE A 7 -5.59 -15.82 1.32
N ASN A 8 -5.77 -15.72 2.63
CA ASN A 8 -6.73 -14.79 3.22
C ASN A 8 -6.07 -13.42 3.44
N PRO A 9 -6.48 -12.37 2.72
CA PRO A 9 -5.88 -11.04 2.87
C PRO A 9 -5.93 -10.46 4.28
N GLN A 10 -6.85 -10.93 5.13
CA GLN A 10 -7.05 -10.40 6.48
C GLN A 10 -6.01 -10.91 7.49
N GLU A 11 -5.35 -12.04 7.21
CA GLU A 11 -4.51 -12.75 8.17
C GLU A 11 -3.05 -12.25 8.22
N TYR A 12 -2.69 -11.30 7.35
CA TYR A 12 -1.32 -10.82 7.22
C TYR A 12 -1.19 -9.31 7.44
N SER A 13 -0.02 -8.95 7.94
CA SER A 13 0.48 -7.57 7.99
C SER A 13 1.33 -7.30 6.75
N TYR A 14 1.10 -6.17 6.10
CA TYR A 14 1.66 -5.89 4.78
C TYR A 14 2.69 -4.77 4.80
N ALA A 15 3.86 -5.07 4.26
CA ALA A 15 4.95 -4.14 4.06
C ALA A 15 4.79 -3.38 2.73
N PHE A 16 3.87 -2.41 2.73
CA PHE A 16 3.63 -1.57 1.56
C PHE A 16 4.77 -0.60 1.29
N ARG A 17 5.12 -0.47 0.01
CA ARG A 17 6.06 0.48 -0.58
C ARG A 17 5.27 1.43 -1.48
N LEU A 18 4.33 2.15 -0.90
CA LEU A 18 3.50 3.14 -1.58
C LEU A 18 3.88 4.54 -1.10
N SER A 19 3.91 5.49 -2.02
CA SER A 19 4.16 6.90 -1.73
C SER A 19 2.92 7.76 -1.94
N LYS A 20 3.02 9.06 -1.67
CA LYS A 20 1.97 10.05 -2.00
C LYS A 20 1.67 10.14 -3.51
N TYR A 21 2.56 9.65 -4.36
CA TYR A 21 2.37 9.61 -5.81
C TYR A 21 1.70 8.31 -6.26
N ASP A 22 1.75 7.27 -5.42
CA ASP A 22 1.25 5.94 -5.76
C ASP A 22 -0.08 5.64 -5.07
N CYS A 23 -0.42 6.33 -3.97
CA CYS A 23 -1.61 6.00 -3.19
C CYS A 23 -2.30 7.24 -2.62
N PHE A 24 -3.61 7.35 -2.90
CA PHE A 24 -4.46 8.43 -2.39
C PHE A 24 -4.45 8.53 -0.86
N LYS A 25 -4.49 7.39 -0.15
CA LYS A 25 -4.40 7.34 1.32
C LYS A 25 -3.07 7.90 1.82
N VAL A 26 -1.97 7.57 1.15
CA VAL A 26 -0.63 8.08 1.48
C VAL A 26 -0.46 9.56 1.09
N ARG A 27 -1.34 10.10 0.25
CA ARG A 27 -1.32 11.52 -0.10
C ARG A 27 -2.17 12.36 0.84
N THR A 28 -3.32 11.84 1.26
CA THR A 28 -4.38 12.64 1.91
C THR A 28 -4.71 12.19 3.33
N GLY A 29 -4.17 11.06 3.79
CA GLY A 29 -4.53 10.45 5.07
C GLY A 29 -5.82 9.60 5.03
N THR A 30 -6.66 9.74 4.00
CA THR A 30 -7.95 9.03 3.90
C THR A 30 -7.97 8.08 2.70
N CYS A 31 -8.54 6.88 2.84
CA CYS A 31 -8.69 5.95 1.72
C CYS A 31 -9.82 6.39 0.78
N SER A 32 -9.59 6.39 -0.54
CA SER A 32 -10.62 6.79 -1.52
C SER A 32 -11.83 5.85 -1.57
N LEU A 33 -11.66 4.60 -1.12
CA LEU A 33 -12.75 3.64 -0.96
C LEU A 33 -13.66 3.93 0.23
N HIS A 34 -13.21 4.76 1.19
CA HIS A 34 -14.01 5.13 2.37
C HIS A 34 -14.71 6.48 2.20
N LEU A 35 -14.49 7.17 1.07
CA LEU A 35 -15.13 8.46 0.79
C LEU A 35 -16.60 8.26 0.43
N THR A 36 -17.44 9.18 0.92
CA THR A 36 -18.81 9.33 0.41
C THR A 36 -18.78 9.84 -1.03
N ASP A 37 -19.87 9.66 -1.78
CA ASP A 37 -19.93 10.13 -3.15
C ASP A 37 -19.80 11.65 -3.26
N ALA A 38 -20.35 12.41 -2.31
CA ALA A 38 -20.18 13.86 -2.27
C ALA A 38 -18.72 14.28 -2.06
N GLN A 39 -18.00 13.61 -1.14
CA GLN A 39 -16.57 13.87 -0.92
C GLN A 39 -15.75 13.52 -2.16
N TYR A 40 -16.04 12.36 -2.75
CA TYR A 40 -15.39 11.89 -3.97
C TYR A 40 -15.54 12.88 -5.12
N GLN A 41 -16.77 13.35 -5.42
CA GLN A 41 -17.00 14.30 -6.51
C GLN A 41 -16.29 15.63 -6.29
N LYS A 42 -16.30 16.15 -5.05
CA LYS A 42 -15.58 17.38 -4.70
C LYS A 42 -14.07 17.26 -4.94
N ILE A 43 -13.48 16.15 -4.52
CA ILE A 43 -12.05 15.89 -4.72
C ILE A 43 -11.75 15.68 -6.21
N LYS A 44 -12.59 14.91 -6.91
CA LYS A 44 -12.43 14.65 -8.35
C LYS A 44 -12.40 15.93 -9.17
N GLU A 45 -13.30 16.89 -8.90
CA GLU A 45 -13.29 18.17 -9.59
C GLU A 45 -12.02 18.98 -9.28
N HIS A 46 -11.55 18.96 -8.04
CA HIS A 46 -10.28 19.59 -7.66
C HIS A 46 -9.06 18.94 -8.35
N GLU A 47 -9.12 17.64 -8.64
CA GLU A 47 -8.04 16.88 -9.30
C GLU A 47 -8.11 16.88 -10.83
N LYS A 48 -9.16 17.44 -11.44
CA LYS A 48 -9.47 17.33 -12.87
C LYS A 48 -8.32 17.66 -13.84
N ASN A 49 -7.45 18.60 -13.46
CA ASN A 49 -6.29 19.03 -14.26
C ASN A 49 -4.95 18.65 -13.62
N GLN A 50 -4.94 17.68 -12.70
CA GLN A 50 -3.75 17.26 -11.95
C GLN A 50 -3.43 15.79 -12.24
N ASP A 51 -2.21 15.49 -12.69
CA ASP A 51 -1.78 14.10 -12.89
C ASP A 51 -1.23 13.52 -11.59
N PHE A 52 -2.11 12.88 -10.82
CA PHE A 52 -1.73 12.14 -9.63
C PHE A 52 -1.49 10.64 -9.88
N LYS A 53 -1.65 10.15 -11.11
CA LYS A 53 -1.51 8.72 -11.45
C LYS A 53 -2.24 7.82 -10.44
N ALA A 54 -1.54 6.87 -9.82
CA ALA A 54 -2.10 5.96 -8.83
C ALA A 54 -2.45 6.64 -7.49
N GLY A 55 -1.91 7.83 -7.24
CA GLY A 55 -2.28 8.69 -6.13
C GLY A 55 -3.60 9.45 -6.31
N SER A 56 -4.31 9.34 -7.45
CA SER A 56 -5.59 10.03 -7.67
C SER A 56 -6.73 9.43 -6.87
N VAL A 57 -7.79 10.21 -6.66
CA VAL A 57 -9.01 9.73 -5.98
C VAL A 57 -9.70 8.60 -6.74
N ASP A 58 -9.57 8.59 -8.07
CA ASP A 58 -10.21 7.62 -8.97
C ASP A 58 -9.53 6.25 -8.92
N TYR A 59 -8.21 6.21 -8.76
CA TYR A 59 -7.42 5.01 -9.06
C TYR A 59 -7.92 3.74 -8.35
N CYS A 60 -7.96 3.74 -7.01
CA CYS A 60 -8.43 2.58 -6.26
C CYS A 60 -9.93 2.31 -6.44
N ARG A 61 -10.77 3.32 -6.70
CA ARG A 61 -12.21 3.15 -6.91
C ARG A 61 -12.48 2.43 -8.24
N LEU A 62 -11.85 2.89 -9.32
CA LEU A 62 -11.94 2.26 -10.63
C LEU A 62 -11.33 0.86 -10.62
N LEU A 63 -10.18 0.68 -9.97
CA LEU A 63 -9.57 -0.64 -9.83
C LEU A 63 -10.45 -1.60 -9.03
N ALA A 64 -11.02 -1.17 -7.91
CA ALA A 64 -11.94 -2.00 -7.12
C ALA A 64 -13.19 -2.39 -7.91
N ALA A 65 -13.81 -1.44 -8.61
CA ALA A 65 -14.95 -1.71 -9.47
C ALA A 65 -14.59 -2.72 -10.58
N HIS A 66 -13.42 -2.58 -11.20
CA HIS A 66 -12.92 -3.52 -12.20
C HIS A 66 -12.68 -4.92 -11.62
N MET A 67 -12.08 -5.02 -10.44
CA MET A 67 -11.84 -6.29 -9.75
C MET A 67 -13.14 -7.03 -9.44
N ILE A 68 -14.16 -6.31 -8.93
CA ILE A 68 -15.47 -6.86 -8.62
C ILE A 68 -16.18 -7.31 -9.92
N LYS A 69 -16.25 -6.43 -10.92
CA LYS A 69 -16.95 -6.70 -12.19
C LYS A 69 -16.43 -7.94 -12.91
N ASN A 70 -15.12 -8.20 -12.82
CA ASN A 70 -14.46 -9.30 -13.53
C ASN A 70 -14.22 -10.55 -12.67
N ASP A 71 -14.75 -10.57 -11.43
CA ASP A 71 -14.60 -11.64 -10.46
C ASP A 71 -13.14 -12.03 -10.20
N TRP A 72 -12.27 -11.01 -10.05
CA TRP A 72 -10.83 -11.19 -9.91
C TRP A 72 -10.46 -11.97 -8.66
N PHE A 73 -11.25 -11.90 -7.58
CA PHE A 73 -10.95 -12.60 -6.32
C PHE A 73 -11.04 -14.12 -6.45
N LYS A 74 -11.69 -14.64 -7.50
CA LYS A 74 -11.77 -16.08 -7.82
C LYS A 74 -10.77 -16.52 -8.89
N LYS A 75 -9.93 -15.61 -9.38
CA LYS A 75 -8.98 -15.86 -10.48
C LYS A 75 -7.57 -15.49 -10.02
N ASN A 76 -6.55 -16.00 -10.69
CA ASN A 76 -5.18 -15.55 -10.45
C ASN A 76 -5.08 -14.04 -10.71
N THR A 77 -4.78 -13.29 -9.66
CA THR A 77 -4.73 -11.82 -9.69
C THR A 77 -3.40 -11.26 -10.20
N LEU A 78 -2.49 -12.13 -10.64
CA LEU A 78 -1.13 -11.80 -11.08
C LEU A 78 -0.37 -11.01 -10.01
N ILE A 79 -0.53 -11.45 -8.76
CA ILE A 79 0.14 -10.87 -7.59
C ILE A 79 1.31 -11.75 -7.20
N ASP A 80 2.49 -11.14 -7.09
CA ASP A 80 3.70 -11.76 -6.58
C ASP A 80 4.04 -11.19 -5.21
N ALA A 81 4.10 -12.07 -4.21
CA ALA A 81 4.28 -11.70 -2.82
C ALA A 81 5.28 -12.63 -2.10
N ASP A 82 5.92 -12.06 -1.09
CA ASP A 82 6.97 -12.70 -0.31
C ASP A 82 6.65 -12.53 1.17
N HIS A 83 6.49 -13.65 1.89
CA HIS A 83 6.31 -13.68 3.33
C HIS A 83 7.67 -13.78 4.03
N TYR A 84 8.04 -12.74 4.78
CA TYR A 84 9.33 -12.65 5.46
C TYR A 84 9.27 -13.20 6.89
N LYS A 85 10.43 -13.61 7.42
CA LYS A 85 10.59 -14.06 8.82
C LYS A 85 10.12 -13.04 9.86
N CYS A 86 10.09 -11.75 9.52
CA CYS A 86 9.53 -10.72 10.39
C CYS A 86 8.00 -10.70 10.45
N GLY A 87 7.30 -11.63 9.79
CA GLY A 87 5.84 -11.76 9.77
C GLY A 87 5.13 -10.87 8.75
N HIS A 88 5.88 -10.06 8.00
CA HIS A 88 5.32 -9.14 7.00
C HIS A 88 5.34 -9.73 5.60
N VAL A 89 4.26 -9.53 4.86
CA VAL A 89 4.19 -9.80 3.43
C VAL A 89 4.63 -8.56 2.66
N ALA A 90 5.65 -8.70 1.81
CA ALA A 90 6.02 -7.67 0.83
C ALA A 90 5.64 -8.12 -0.58
N PHE A 91 5.69 -7.18 -1.52
CA PHE A 91 5.18 -7.40 -2.87
C PHE A 91 6.24 -7.10 -3.93
N GLY A 92 6.29 -7.94 -4.96
CA GLY A 92 6.89 -7.61 -6.26
C GLY A 92 5.94 -6.75 -7.09
N ASN A 93 4.65 -7.05 -7.05
CA ASN A 93 3.58 -6.29 -7.70
C ASN A 93 2.25 -6.44 -6.94
N GLY A 94 1.20 -5.74 -7.38
CA GLY A 94 -0.15 -5.98 -6.87
C GLY A 94 -0.49 -5.42 -5.49
N GLN A 95 0.35 -4.54 -4.94
CA GLN A 95 0.11 -3.86 -3.65
C GLN A 95 -1.31 -3.28 -3.51
N HIS A 96 -1.79 -2.56 -4.54
CA HIS A 96 -3.15 -2.01 -4.53
C HIS A 96 -4.22 -3.09 -4.58
N ARG A 97 -4.03 -4.16 -5.36
CA ARG A 97 -4.99 -5.26 -5.47
C ARG A 97 -5.16 -5.96 -4.12
N THR A 98 -4.06 -6.25 -3.42
CA THR A 98 -4.11 -6.84 -2.08
C THR A 98 -4.70 -5.87 -1.06
N CYS A 99 -4.33 -4.59 -1.09
CA CYS A 99 -4.89 -3.57 -0.21
C CYS A 99 -6.41 -3.41 -0.41
N ILE A 100 -6.89 -3.44 -1.67
CA ILE A 100 -8.31 -3.42 -2.01
C ILE A 100 -8.99 -4.68 -1.47
N ALA A 101 -8.42 -5.87 -1.69
CA ALA A 101 -8.95 -7.14 -1.16
C ALA A 101 -9.09 -7.08 0.37
N LYS A 102 -8.07 -6.56 1.06
CA LYS A 102 -8.09 -6.36 2.52
C LYS A 102 -9.20 -5.39 2.93
N THR A 103 -9.26 -4.23 2.28
CA THR A 103 -10.26 -3.17 2.54
C THR A 103 -11.70 -3.65 2.33
N LEU A 104 -11.95 -4.44 1.29
CA LEU A 104 -13.25 -5.02 0.97
C LEU A 104 -13.58 -6.30 1.76
N LYS A 105 -12.76 -6.64 2.77
CA LYS A 105 -12.94 -7.84 3.62
C LYS A 105 -13.10 -9.13 2.82
N GLN A 106 -12.38 -9.25 1.70
CA GLN A 106 -12.35 -10.50 0.96
C GLN A 106 -11.59 -11.55 1.77
N GLU A 107 -12.14 -12.76 1.83
CA GLU A 107 -11.59 -13.90 2.59
C GLU A 107 -10.57 -14.71 1.80
N SER A 108 -10.50 -14.49 0.48
CA SER A 108 -9.62 -15.23 -0.42
C SER A 108 -9.09 -14.32 -1.52
N LEU A 109 -7.82 -14.49 -1.85
CA LEU A 109 -7.14 -13.82 -2.94
C LEU A 109 -6.15 -14.79 -3.58
N SER A 110 -6.40 -15.16 -4.84
CA SER A 110 -5.50 -16.05 -5.58
C SER A 110 -4.32 -15.27 -6.14
N LEU A 111 -3.12 -15.68 -5.76
CA LEU A 111 -1.83 -15.11 -6.13
C LEU A 111 -1.19 -15.89 -7.27
N ASN A 112 -0.22 -15.25 -7.91
CA ASN A 112 0.66 -15.90 -8.87
C ASN A 112 1.81 -16.60 -8.15
N THR A 113 2.48 -15.89 -7.23
CA THR A 113 3.54 -16.46 -6.38
C THR A 113 3.39 -16.00 -4.94
N PHE A 114 3.72 -16.90 -4.01
CA PHE A 114 3.79 -16.63 -2.58
C PHE A 114 4.96 -17.39 -1.98
N ASN A 115 6.11 -16.71 -1.84
CA ASN A 115 7.35 -17.35 -1.39
C ASN A 115 7.63 -17.03 0.08
N TYR A 116 8.38 -17.90 0.73
CA TYR A 116 8.86 -17.69 2.10
C TYR A 116 10.33 -17.30 2.08
N HIS A 117 10.67 -16.23 2.78
CA HIS A 117 12.03 -15.71 2.86
C HIS A 117 12.49 -15.57 4.32
N ASP A 118 13.67 -16.10 4.62
CA ASP A 118 14.27 -16.04 5.96
C ASP A 118 14.81 -14.65 6.36
N GLY A 119 14.81 -13.70 5.41
CA GLY A 119 15.25 -12.33 5.64
C GLY A 119 14.24 -11.47 6.41
N ILE A 120 14.63 -10.22 6.63
CA ILE A 120 13.72 -9.17 7.11
C ILE A 120 13.16 -8.39 5.92
N CYS A 121 11.88 -8.00 5.98
CA CYS A 121 11.31 -7.17 4.94
C CYS A 121 11.99 -5.79 4.91
N ARG A 122 11.97 -5.14 3.74
CA ARG A 122 12.60 -3.82 3.54
C ARG A 122 12.11 -2.77 4.54
N VAL A 123 10.83 -2.78 4.89
CA VAL A 123 10.24 -1.81 5.84
C VAL A 123 10.84 -2.01 7.24
N CYS A 124 10.87 -3.24 7.75
CA CYS A 124 11.53 -3.56 9.02
C CYS A 124 13.02 -3.22 9.00
N SER A 125 13.72 -3.52 7.88
CA SER A 125 15.13 -3.17 7.73
C SER A 125 15.36 -1.66 7.83
N PHE A 126 14.54 -0.85 7.16
CA PHE A 126 14.61 0.60 7.29
C PHE A 126 14.36 1.06 8.72
N LYS A 127 13.34 0.52 9.39
CA LYS A 127 13.05 0.89 10.78
C LYS A 127 14.17 0.55 11.74
N LYS A 128 14.79 -0.62 11.58
CA LYS A 128 15.97 -1.00 12.35
C LYS A 128 17.10 0.01 12.16
N SER A 129 17.34 0.43 10.92
CA SER A 129 18.37 1.44 10.62
C SER A 129 18.04 2.82 11.20
N GLU A 130 16.78 3.26 11.14
CA GLU A 130 16.32 4.53 11.73
C GLU A 130 16.41 4.51 13.27
N GLY A 131 16.12 3.36 13.89
CA GLY A 131 16.25 3.17 15.33
C GLY A 131 17.68 3.30 15.83
N GLN A 132 18.65 2.91 15.00
CA GLN A 132 20.09 2.98 15.31
C GLN A 132 20.71 4.36 15.08
N LYS A 133 19.97 5.32 14.51
CA LYS A 133 20.49 6.67 14.27
C LYS A 133 20.64 7.45 15.57
N THR A 134 21.74 8.18 15.67
CA THR A 134 21.96 9.15 16.75
C THR A 134 21.00 10.34 16.65
N LEU A 135 20.82 11.08 17.73
CA LEU A 135 19.98 12.28 17.76
C LEU A 135 20.41 13.30 16.68
N LEU A 136 21.72 13.51 16.51
CA LEU A 136 22.28 14.41 15.50
C LEU A 136 21.96 13.96 14.07
N GLN A 137 22.02 12.65 13.79
CA GLN A 137 21.65 12.09 12.49
C GLN A 137 20.15 12.30 12.22
N LYS A 138 19.29 12.08 13.22
CA LYS A 138 17.84 12.33 13.09
C LYS A 138 17.53 13.80 12.82
N LEU A 139 18.22 14.73 13.50
CA LEU A 139 18.06 16.17 13.26
C LEU A 139 18.50 16.57 11.85
N ARG A 140 19.65 16.06 11.38
CA ARG A 140 20.15 16.30 10.02
C ARG A 140 19.17 15.77 8.96
N ASP A 141 18.64 14.57 9.16
CA ASP A 141 17.67 13.97 8.25
C ASP A 141 16.36 14.75 8.21
N ASN A 142 15.87 15.23 9.35
CA ASN A 142 14.70 16.09 9.43
C ASN A 142 14.92 17.42 8.70
N TYR A 143 16.08 18.06 8.88
CA TYR A 143 16.43 19.27 8.14
C TYR A 143 16.44 19.03 6.63
N ASN A 144 17.07 17.94 6.18
CA ASN A 144 17.10 17.55 4.77
C ASN A 144 15.71 17.22 4.20
N ARG A 145 14.85 16.54 4.97
CA ARG A 145 13.46 16.25 4.58
C ARG A 145 12.63 17.52 4.40
N ARG A 146 12.75 18.48 5.34
CA ARG A 146 12.10 19.80 5.24
C ARG A 146 12.54 20.54 3.99
N LYS A 147 13.86 20.55 3.70
CA LYS A 147 14.42 21.18 2.49
C LYS A 147 13.88 20.54 1.20
N ARG A 148 13.65 19.22 1.19
CA ARG A 148 13.16 18.47 0.01
C ARG A 148 11.64 18.56 -0.22
N LYS A 149 10.86 19.19 0.68
CA LYS A 149 9.37 19.20 0.65
C LYS A 149 8.75 17.79 0.46
N SER A 150 9.46 16.72 0.85
CA SER A 150 9.00 15.34 0.70
C SER A 150 8.59 14.79 2.07
N PHE A 151 7.32 14.98 2.42
CA PHE A 151 6.77 14.62 3.73
C PHE A 151 6.22 13.18 3.82
N ALA A 152 6.16 12.42 2.72
CA ALA A 152 5.65 11.05 2.77
C ALA A 152 6.76 10.05 3.09
N THR A 153 6.57 9.22 4.10
CA THR A 153 7.37 8.01 4.33
C THR A 153 7.04 7.00 3.24
N TYR A 154 8.04 6.68 2.40
CA TYR A 154 7.89 5.85 1.20
C TYR A 154 7.69 4.34 1.46
N SER A 155 7.31 3.95 2.68
CA SER A 155 7.25 2.56 3.15
C SER A 155 6.57 2.52 4.52
N PHE A 156 5.55 1.69 4.69
CA PHE A 156 4.83 1.51 5.95
C PHE A 156 4.33 0.08 6.11
N ILE A 157 4.07 -0.34 7.36
CA ILE A 157 3.24 -1.52 7.63
C ILE A 157 1.81 -1.03 7.79
N ASP A 158 0.83 -1.69 7.17
CA ASP A 158 -0.55 -1.22 7.18
C ASP A 158 -1.22 -1.16 8.54
N ASP A 159 -0.78 -1.99 9.48
CA ASP A 159 -1.25 -1.99 10.87
C ASP A 159 -0.72 -0.79 11.69
N GLU A 160 0.24 -0.04 11.16
CA GLU A 160 0.85 1.09 11.90
C GLU A 160 0.01 2.36 11.87
N GLY A 161 -1.04 2.40 11.04
CA GLY A 161 -1.78 3.62 10.76
C GLY A 161 -0.89 4.66 10.06
N ILE A 162 -1.31 5.16 8.90
CA ILE A 162 -0.54 6.23 8.26
C ILE A 162 -0.91 7.55 8.95
N PHE A 163 -0.28 7.82 10.09
CA PHE A 163 -0.47 9.08 10.82
C PHE A 163 0.40 10.18 10.19
N TYR A 164 -0.26 11.25 9.77
CA TYR A 164 0.38 12.51 9.43
C TYR A 164 0.32 13.41 10.65
N TYR A 165 1.48 13.82 11.16
CA TYR A 165 1.62 15.00 12.02
C TYR A 165 2.06 16.18 11.15
#